data_AF-A0A7L3H709-F1
#
_entry.id   AF-A0A7L3H709-F1
#
_cell.length_a   1.000
_cell.length_b   1.000
_cell.length_c   1.000
_cell.angle_alpha   90.00
_cell.angle_beta   90.00
_cell.angle_gamma   90.00
#
_symmetry.space_group_name_H-M   'P 1'
#
loop_
_entity.id
_entity.type
_entity.pdbx_description
1 polymer ?
#
loop_
_entity_poly.entity_id
_entity_poly.type
_entity_poly.pdbx_seq_one_letter_code
_entity_poly.pdbx_strand_id
1 'polypeptide(L)'
;SHERICQYIAKESGSLVVSVGYRLAPEHKYPAAYEDCLNATLHFLQHLQHYGVDPARVTVCGDSAGGNLAAAVSQTLAGRSDLPRLRAQILIYPGLQALDFNLPSYQQNGGVPLLFRERAVYYSLQYLNGNTSNLEEVLEGSHIPPDMRLKYRKWVSPD
;
A
#
# COMPACT_ATOMS: atom_id res chain seq x y z
N SER A 1 -15.06 5.30 4.38
CA SER A 1 -15.59 4.17 3.60
C SER A 1 -15.35 4.46 2.12
N HIS A 2 -14.83 3.48 1.38
CA HIS A 2 -14.53 3.58 -0.06
C HIS A 2 -15.69 3.18 -0.97
N GLU A 3 -16.87 2.89 -0.40
CA GLU A 3 -18.04 2.39 -1.12
C GLU A 3 -18.38 3.18 -2.40
N ARG A 4 -18.44 4.52 -2.32
CA ARG A 4 -18.76 5.36 -3.49
C ARG A 4 -17.73 5.23 -4.61
N ILE A 5 -16.45 5.12 -4.26
CA ILE A 5 -15.37 4.95 -5.23
C ILE A 5 -15.46 3.55 -5.86
N CYS A 6 -15.69 2.51 -5.06
CA CYS A 6 -15.88 1.15 -5.56
C CYS A 6 -17.09 1.04 -6.50
N GLN A 7 -18.23 1.65 -6.14
CA GLN A 7 -19.43 1.70 -6.98
C GLN A 7 -19.16 2.47 -8.29
N TYR A 8 -18.45 3.60 -8.21
CA TYR A 8 -18.06 4.36 -9.39
C TYR A 8 -17.16 3.54 -10.33
N ILE A 9 -16.11 2.90 -9.80
CA ILE A 9 -15.22 2.03 -10.58
C ILE A 9 -16.02 0.89 -11.22
N ALA A 10 -16.88 0.22 -10.46
CA ALA A 10 -17.69 -0.89 -10.98
C ALA A 10 -18.58 -0.43 -12.15
N LYS A 11 -19.27 0.71 -11.98
CA LYS A 11 -20.16 1.29 -12.99
C LYS A 11 -19.42 1.70 -14.25
N GLU A 12 -18.36 2.48 -14.12
CA GLU A 12 -17.67 3.09 -15.27
C GLU A 12 -16.79 2.09 -16.03
N SER A 13 -16.26 1.06 -15.34
CA SER A 13 -15.45 0.03 -15.98
C SER A 13 -16.25 -1.19 -16.46
N GLY A 14 -17.52 -1.32 -16.07
CA GLY A 14 -18.31 -2.52 -16.29
C GLY A 14 -17.71 -3.78 -15.62
N SER A 15 -16.92 -3.59 -14.56
CA SER A 15 -16.22 -4.68 -13.86
C SER A 15 -16.90 -5.03 -12.54
N LEU A 16 -16.79 -6.30 -12.14
CA LEU A 16 -17.06 -6.71 -10.78
C LEU A 16 -15.97 -6.18 -9.86
N VAL A 17 -16.35 -5.51 -8.76
CA VAL A 17 -15.41 -4.95 -7.78
C VAL A 17 -15.59 -5.67 -6.45
N VAL A 18 -14.50 -6.25 -5.94
CA VAL A 18 -14.42 -6.84 -4.60
C VAL A 18 -13.65 -5.88 -3.69
N SER A 19 -14.35 -5.28 -2.72
CA SER A 19 -13.72 -4.43 -1.70
C SER A 19 -13.38 -5.27 -0.47
N VAL A 20 -12.10 -5.36 -0.12
CA VAL A 20 -11.64 -6.17 1.02
C VAL A 20 -11.73 -5.36 2.31
N GLY A 21 -12.53 -5.84 3.27
CA GLY A 21 -12.59 -5.30 4.64
C GLY A 21 -11.45 -5.86 5.50
N TYR A 22 -10.21 -5.43 5.23
CA TYR A 22 -9.03 -5.90 5.95
C TYR A 22 -8.93 -5.30 7.37
N ARG A 23 -8.28 -6.03 8.29
CA ARG A 23 -7.98 -5.60 9.65
C ARG A 23 -7.06 -4.37 9.66
N LEU A 24 -7.27 -3.47 10.62
CA LEU A 24 -6.55 -2.20 10.72
C LEU A 24 -5.61 -2.16 11.93
N ALA A 25 -4.53 -1.41 11.79
CA ALA A 25 -3.70 -0.97 12.92
C ALA A 25 -4.41 0.18 13.66
N PRO A 26 -4.20 0.35 14.98
CA PRO A 26 -3.20 -0.33 15.82
C PRO A 26 -3.61 -1.70 16.37
N GLU A 27 -4.88 -2.09 16.29
CA GLU A 27 -5.41 -3.34 16.85
C GLU A 27 -4.79 -4.56 16.18
N HIS A 28 -4.56 -4.47 14.86
CA HIS A 28 -3.97 -5.51 14.03
C HIS A 28 -2.85 -4.92 13.18
N LYS A 29 -1.65 -4.91 13.73
CA LYS A 29 -0.45 -4.41 13.08
C LYS A 29 0.02 -5.33 11.94
N TYR A 30 1.03 -4.89 11.19
CA TYR A 30 1.66 -5.71 10.15
C TYR A 30 2.02 -7.11 10.70
N PRO A 31 1.71 -8.21 9.97
CA PRO A 31 1.24 -8.25 8.58
C PRO A 31 -0.29 -8.37 8.39
N ALA A 32 -1.14 -8.13 9.39
CA ALA A 32 -2.56 -8.51 9.36
C ALA A 32 -3.35 -8.01 8.13
N ALA A 33 -3.25 -6.72 7.79
CA ALA A 33 -3.93 -6.15 6.63
C ALA A 33 -3.48 -6.79 5.31
N TYR A 34 -2.18 -7.09 5.19
CA TYR A 34 -1.60 -7.75 4.03
C TYR A 34 -2.08 -9.19 3.90
N GLU A 35 -2.11 -9.94 4.99
CA GLU A 35 -2.64 -11.31 5.02
C GLU A 35 -4.10 -11.36 4.60
N ASP A 36 -4.92 -10.42 5.09
CA ASP A 36 -6.35 -10.36 4.74
C ASP A 36 -6.54 -10.07 3.25
N CYS A 37 -5.81 -9.09 2.70
CA CYS A 37 -5.84 -8.78 1.27
C CYS A 37 -5.34 -9.95 0.41
N LEU A 38 -4.25 -10.61 0.81
CA LEU A 38 -3.72 -11.77 0.11
C LEU A 38 -4.72 -12.92 0.13
N ASN A 39 -5.24 -13.29 1.30
CA ASN A 39 -6.18 -14.40 1.45
C ASN A 39 -7.49 -14.15 0.69
N ALA A 40 -8.02 -12.93 0.73
CA ALA A 40 -9.20 -12.55 -0.05
C ALA A 40 -8.94 -12.67 -1.56
N THR A 41 -7.77 -12.22 -2.02
CA THR A 41 -7.39 -12.30 -3.44
C THR A 41 -7.21 -13.75 -3.88
N LEU A 42 -6.55 -14.58 -3.06
CA LEU A 42 -6.37 -16.01 -3.32
C LEU A 42 -7.72 -16.73 -3.41
N HIS A 43 -8.61 -16.48 -2.46
CA HIS A 43 -9.95 -17.04 -2.46
C HIS A 43 -10.71 -16.63 -3.72
N PHE A 44 -10.67 -15.35 -4.09
CA PHE A 44 -11.32 -14.86 -5.30
C PHE A 44 -10.77 -15.52 -6.58
N LEU A 45 -9.45 -15.61 -6.72
CA LEU A 45 -8.78 -16.24 -7.87
C LEU A 45 -9.09 -17.74 -8.00
N GLN A 46 -9.30 -18.44 -6.89
CA GLN A 46 -9.68 -19.85 -6.88
C GLN A 46 -11.16 -20.09 -7.24
N HIS A 47 -12.02 -19.07 -7.11
CA HIS A 47 -13.48 -19.20 -7.26
C HIS A 47 -14.07 -18.26 -8.33
N LEU A 48 -13.27 -17.78 -9.29
CA LEU A 48 -13.70 -16.81 -10.31
C LEU A 48 -14.96 -17.24 -11.09
N GLN A 49 -15.12 -18.55 -11.33
CA GLN A 49 -16.27 -19.11 -12.03
C GLN A 49 -17.59 -18.83 -11.30
N HIS A 50 -17.59 -18.83 -9.96
CA HIS A 50 -18.78 -18.52 -9.16
C HIS A 50 -19.24 -17.07 -9.34
N TYR A 51 -18.32 -16.19 -9.76
CA TYR A 51 -18.58 -14.77 -9.99
C TYR A 51 -18.73 -14.42 -11.47
N GLY A 52 -18.63 -15.39 -12.39
CA GLY A 52 -18.68 -15.16 -13.83
C GLY A 52 -17.51 -14.32 -14.36
N VAL A 53 -16.36 -14.36 -13.71
CA VAL A 53 -15.19 -13.53 -14.04
C VAL A 53 -14.23 -14.28 -14.97
N ASP A 54 -13.82 -13.62 -16.05
CA ASP A 54 -12.77 -14.12 -16.94
C ASP A 54 -11.40 -14.13 -16.23
N PRO A 55 -10.73 -15.29 -16.07
CA PRO A 55 -9.44 -15.40 -15.40
C PRO A 55 -8.33 -14.56 -16.06
N ALA A 56 -8.44 -14.20 -17.35
CA ALA A 56 -7.47 -13.35 -18.03
C ALA A 56 -7.67 -11.85 -17.74
N ARG A 57 -8.72 -11.46 -17.01
CA ARG A 57 -9.15 -10.07 -16.81
C ARG A 57 -9.23 -9.65 -15.34
N VAL A 58 -8.45 -10.29 -14.46
CA VAL A 58 -8.39 -9.93 -13.04
C VAL A 58 -7.34 -8.85 -12.78
N THR A 59 -7.70 -7.80 -12.05
CA THR A 59 -6.81 -6.67 -11.69
C THR A 59 -6.90 -6.42 -10.19
N VAL A 60 -5.79 -6.03 -9.55
CA VAL A 60 -5.81 -5.51 -8.19
C VAL A 60 -5.68 -3.98 -8.21
N CYS A 61 -6.35 -3.31 -7.28
CA CYS A 61 -6.37 -1.86 -7.20
C CYS A 61 -6.35 -1.43 -5.74
N GLY A 62 -5.69 -0.31 -5.45
CA GLY A 62 -5.74 0.29 -4.12
C GLY A 62 -5.16 1.70 -4.11
N ASP A 63 -5.59 2.50 -3.14
CA ASP A 63 -5.12 3.87 -2.95
C ASP A 63 -4.32 4.03 -1.65
N SER A 64 -3.30 4.87 -1.64
CA SER A 64 -2.46 5.15 -0.45
C SER A 64 -1.92 3.85 0.19
N ALA A 65 -2.31 3.53 1.42
CA ALA A 65 -1.99 2.28 2.10
C ALA A 65 -2.58 1.05 1.37
N GLY A 66 -3.78 1.16 0.81
CA GLY A 66 -4.35 0.11 -0.05
C GLY A 66 -3.53 -0.10 -1.33
N GLY A 67 -2.90 0.95 -1.85
CA GLY A 67 -1.95 0.85 -2.97
C GLY A 67 -0.68 0.08 -2.59
N ASN A 68 -0.18 0.26 -1.37
CA ASN A 68 0.89 -0.59 -0.83
C ASN A 68 0.47 -2.06 -0.79
N LEU A 69 -0.71 -2.36 -0.23
CA LEU A 69 -1.23 -3.72 -0.12
C LEU A 69 -1.44 -4.35 -1.51
N ALA A 70 -1.99 -3.62 -2.48
CA ALA A 70 -2.18 -4.10 -3.85
C ALA A 70 -0.84 -4.42 -4.53
N ALA A 71 0.18 -3.59 -4.32
CA ALA A 71 1.53 -3.83 -4.83
C ALA A 71 2.16 -5.08 -4.19
N ALA A 72 2.07 -5.22 -2.86
CA ALA A 72 2.61 -6.37 -2.13
C ALA A 72 1.92 -7.69 -2.53
N VAL A 73 0.59 -7.70 -2.64
CA VAL A 73 -0.17 -8.86 -3.15
C VAL A 73 0.26 -9.22 -4.57
N SER A 74 0.41 -8.22 -5.45
CA SER A 74 0.87 -8.45 -6.83
C SER A 74 2.24 -9.11 -6.88
N GLN A 75 3.18 -8.67 -6.04
CA GLN A 75 4.52 -9.25 -5.95
C GLN A 75 4.48 -10.72 -5.53
N THR A 76 3.69 -11.05 -4.51
CA THR A 76 3.52 -12.43 -4.04
C THR A 76 2.89 -13.33 -5.10
N LEU A 77 1.89 -12.83 -5.83
CA LEU A 77 1.22 -13.60 -6.88
C LEU A 77 2.04 -13.72 -8.17
N ALA A 78 3.01 -12.82 -8.42
CA ALA A 78 3.85 -12.88 -9.61
C ALA A 78 4.66 -14.19 -9.72
N GLY A 79 4.99 -14.82 -8.58
CA GLY A 79 5.70 -16.09 -8.52
C GLY A 79 4.80 -17.34 -8.58
N ARG A 80 3.47 -17.19 -8.61
CA ARG A 80 2.53 -18.32 -8.60
C ARG A 80 2.06 -18.68 -10.00
N SER A 81 2.38 -19.90 -10.43
CA SER A 81 1.91 -20.47 -11.70
C SER A 81 0.63 -21.29 -11.56
N ASP A 82 0.19 -21.55 -10.33
CA ASP A 82 -0.99 -22.37 -10.02
C ASP A 82 -2.30 -21.56 -9.98
N LEU A 83 -2.23 -20.24 -10.18
CA LEU A 83 -3.35 -19.32 -10.18
C LEU A 83 -3.40 -18.48 -11.47
N PRO A 84 -4.58 -17.94 -11.84
CA PRO A 84 -4.67 -16.95 -12.90
C PRO A 84 -3.77 -15.74 -12.62
N ARG A 85 -3.07 -15.27 -13.65
CA ARG A 85 -2.21 -14.10 -13.55
C ARG A 85 -3.03 -12.83 -13.45
N LEU A 86 -2.61 -11.92 -12.57
CA LEU A 86 -3.13 -10.57 -12.57
C LEU A 86 -2.79 -9.87 -13.89
N ARG A 87 -3.80 -9.29 -14.53
CA ARG A 87 -3.68 -8.57 -15.79
C ARG A 87 -3.03 -7.19 -15.63
N ALA A 88 -3.24 -6.57 -14.47
CA ALA A 88 -2.70 -5.27 -14.09
C ALA A 88 -2.71 -5.10 -12.57
N GLN A 89 -1.96 -4.10 -12.10
CA GLN A 89 -2.08 -3.50 -10.77
C GLN A 89 -2.32 -2.00 -10.93
N ILE A 90 -3.34 -1.46 -10.26
CA ILE A 90 -3.69 -0.03 -10.30
C ILE A 90 -3.35 0.57 -8.95
N LEU A 91 -2.31 1.39 -8.91
CA LEU A 91 -1.78 1.96 -7.67
C LEU A 91 -2.04 3.46 -7.64
N ILE A 92 -2.98 3.89 -6.80
CA ILE A 92 -3.39 5.29 -6.70
C ILE A 92 -2.59 5.93 -5.55
N TYR A 93 -1.64 6.83 -5.86
CA TYR A 93 -0.73 7.48 -4.89
C TYR A 93 -0.18 6.54 -3.78
N PRO A 94 0.42 5.40 -4.14
CA PRO A 94 0.72 4.32 -3.19
C PRO A 94 1.84 4.67 -2.19
N GLY A 95 1.72 4.16 -0.96
CA GLY A 95 2.79 4.19 0.03
C GLY A 95 3.82 3.08 -0.20
N LEU A 96 4.74 3.22 -1.15
CA LEU A 96 5.68 2.14 -1.53
C LEU A 96 6.94 2.03 -0.66
N GLN A 97 7.13 2.96 0.27
CA GLN A 97 8.23 2.93 1.23
C GLN A 97 7.81 3.62 2.53
N ALA A 98 8.37 3.17 3.65
CA ALA A 98 8.21 3.76 4.98
C ALA A 98 9.56 3.87 5.71
N LEU A 99 10.64 4.03 4.94
CA LEU A 99 12.02 4.05 5.42
C LEU A 99 12.58 5.46 5.48
N ASP A 100 12.22 6.35 4.56
CA ASP A 100 12.73 7.72 4.53
C ASP A 100 11.59 8.72 4.34
N PHE A 101 11.37 9.54 5.36
CA PHE A 101 10.38 10.61 5.36
C PHE A 101 10.98 11.97 5.03
N ASN A 102 12.25 12.02 4.61
CA ASN A 102 12.96 13.21 4.15
C ASN A 102 13.19 13.22 2.64
N LEU A 103 12.47 12.40 1.87
CA LEU A 103 12.50 12.51 0.40
C LEU A 103 12.00 13.89 -0.06
N PRO A 104 12.41 14.39 -1.25
CA PRO A 104 12.09 15.75 -1.68
C PRO A 104 10.58 16.08 -1.63
N SER A 105 9.72 15.12 -2.01
CA SER A 105 8.27 15.29 -1.96
C SER A 105 7.69 15.38 -0.54
N TYR A 106 8.26 14.67 0.44
CA TYR A 106 7.85 14.79 1.85
C TYR A 106 8.25 16.13 2.45
N GLN A 107 9.39 16.70 2.03
CA GLN A 107 9.83 18.01 2.47
C GLN A 107 8.98 19.11 1.82
N GLN A 108 8.86 19.09 0.49
CA GLN A 108 8.12 20.10 -0.29
C GLN A 108 6.63 20.14 0.07
N ASN A 109 6.02 18.97 0.34
CA ASN A 109 4.59 18.85 0.60
C ASN A 109 4.27 18.59 2.09
N GLY A 110 5.23 18.76 3.00
CA GLY A 110 5.06 18.39 4.41
C GLY A 110 3.87 19.05 5.10
N GLY A 111 3.48 20.25 4.64
CA GLY A 111 2.34 21.02 5.13
C GLY A 111 1.02 20.83 4.36
N VAL A 112 0.92 19.90 3.41
CA VAL A 112 -0.31 19.69 2.63
C VAL A 112 -1.38 19.05 3.53
N PRO A 113 -2.57 19.67 3.71
CA PRO A 113 -3.58 19.22 4.68
C PRO A 113 -4.10 17.80 4.46
N LEU A 114 -3.96 17.26 3.24
CA LEU A 114 -4.38 15.89 2.92
C LEU A 114 -3.57 14.84 3.70
N LEU A 115 -2.26 15.05 3.86
CA LEU A 115 -1.38 14.16 4.62
C LEU A 115 -0.13 14.93 5.06
N PHE A 116 -0.13 15.37 6.32
CA PHE A 116 1.08 15.92 6.95
C PHE A 116 2.16 14.84 7.08
N ARG A 117 3.43 15.24 6.94
CA ARG A 117 4.57 14.32 7.03
C ARG A 117 4.60 13.58 8.38
N GLU A 118 4.31 14.27 9.47
CA GLU A 118 4.26 13.74 10.83
C GLU A 118 3.20 12.63 10.95
N ARG A 119 2.06 12.78 10.25
CA ARG A 119 1.02 11.75 10.21
C ARG A 119 1.46 10.53 9.43
N ALA A 120 2.19 10.70 8.34
CA ALA A 120 2.74 9.57 7.58
C ALA A 120 3.70 8.74 8.45
N VAL A 121 4.56 9.38 9.24
CA VAL A 121 5.44 8.71 10.21
C VAL A 121 4.63 7.99 11.27
N TYR A 122 3.65 8.68 11.87
CA TYR A 122 2.78 8.09 12.88
C TYR A 122 2.07 6.82 12.40
N TYR A 123 1.44 6.85 11.22
CA TYR A 123 0.77 5.68 10.65
C TYR A 123 1.74 4.55 10.34
N SER A 124 2.94 4.87 9.86
CA SER A 124 3.97 3.88 9.58
C SER A 124 4.45 3.19 10.85
N LEU A 125 4.67 3.93 11.93
CA LEU A 125 5.04 3.37 13.24
C LEU A 125 3.93 2.49 13.81
N GLN A 126 2.66 2.93 13.73
CA GLN A 126 1.54 2.11 14.18
C GLN A 126 1.43 0.80 13.39
N TYR A 127 1.59 0.87 12.06
CA TYR A 127 1.51 -0.29 11.19
C TYR A 127 2.67 -1.27 11.40
N LEU A 128 3.91 -0.78 11.49
CA LEU A 128 5.13 -1.61 11.57
C LEU A 128 5.49 -2.05 12.98
N ASN A 129 4.57 -1.96 13.94
CA ASN A 129 4.84 -2.25 15.34
C ASN A 129 5.99 -1.42 15.95
N GLY A 130 6.19 -0.21 15.41
CA GLY A 130 7.08 0.79 15.96
C GLY A 130 6.51 1.49 17.19
N ASN A 131 7.39 2.13 17.95
CA ASN A 131 7.00 2.98 19.07
C ASN A 131 6.71 4.40 18.58
N THR A 132 5.49 4.89 18.75
CA THR A 132 5.10 6.25 18.34
C THR A 132 5.79 7.35 19.14
N SER A 133 6.39 7.04 20.29
CA SER A 133 7.25 7.97 21.02
C SER A 133 8.53 8.33 20.26
N ASN A 134 8.96 7.52 19.29
CA ASN A 134 10.17 7.77 18.50
C ASN A 134 9.88 8.61 17.24
N LEU A 135 8.71 9.25 17.16
CA LEU A 135 8.27 9.98 15.97
C LEU A 135 9.26 11.08 15.56
N GLU A 136 9.79 11.84 16.52
CA GLU A 136 10.78 12.90 16.25
C GLU A 136 12.09 12.32 15.68
N GLU A 137 12.61 11.25 16.29
CA GLU A 137 13.82 10.56 15.82
C GLU A 137 13.66 10.03 14.38
N VAL A 138 12.47 9.53 14.04
CA VAL A 138 12.16 9.03 12.70
C VAL A 138 12.01 10.17 11.69
N LEU A 139 11.47 11.32 12.10
CA LEU A 139 11.42 12.52 11.26
C LEU A 139 12.81 13.09 10.98
N GLU A 140 13.70 13.08 11.96
CA GLU A 140 15.13 13.40 11.79
C GLU A 140 15.87 12.34 10.95
N GLY A 141 15.21 11.18 10.76
CA GLY A 141 15.68 10.03 10.02
C GLY A 141 16.83 9.29 10.70
N SER A 142 16.92 9.37 12.03
CA SER A 142 17.96 8.76 12.87
C SER A 142 18.04 7.23 12.72
N HIS A 143 16.97 6.60 12.22
CA HIS A 143 16.92 5.17 11.88
C HIS A 143 17.59 4.82 10.54
N ILE A 144 18.04 5.80 9.75
CA ILE A 144 18.74 5.61 8.49
C ILE A 144 20.25 5.77 8.71
N PRO A 145 21.07 4.72 8.47
CA PRO A 145 22.51 4.81 8.60
C PRO A 145 23.14 5.95 7.76
N PRO A 146 24.12 6.71 8.28
CA PRO A 146 24.74 7.82 7.56
C PRO A 146 25.38 7.42 6.22
N ASP A 147 25.98 6.23 6.13
CA ASP A 147 26.57 5.67 4.93
C ASP A 147 25.52 5.40 3.83
N MET A 148 24.33 4.96 4.21
CA MET A 148 23.20 4.78 3.29
C MET A 148 22.73 6.12 2.71
N ARG A 149 22.63 7.17 3.55
CA ARG A 149 22.30 8.52 3.08
C ARG A 149 23.35 9.03 2.08
N LEU A 150 24.63 8.83 2.38
CA LEU A 150 25.72 9.25 1.49
C LEU A 150 25.67 8.51 0.16
N LYS A 151 25.46 7.18 0.19
CA LYS A 151 25.41 6.32 -1.00
C LYS A 151 24.29 6.71 -1.97
N TYR A 152 23.11 7.05 -1.44
CA TYR A 152 21.93 7.35 -2.26
C TYR A 152 21.64 8.84 -2.42
N ARG A 153 22.48 9.74 -1.87
CA ARG A 153 22.28 11.20 -1.85
C ARG A 153 21.79 11.76 -3.19
N LYS A 154 22.39 11.35 -4.31
CA LYS A 154 22.02 11.84 -5.66
C LYS A 154 20.55 11.60 -6.06
N TRP A 155 19.86 10.66 -5.42
CA TRP A 155 18.48 10.29 -5.73
C TRP A 155 17.47 10.78 -4.69
N VAL A 156 17.91 11.04 -3.46
CA VAL A 156 17.03 11.33 -2.31
C VAL A 156 17.28 12.71 -1.69
N SER A 157 18.33 13.42 -2.10
CA SER A 157 18.60 14.79 -1.68
C SER A 157 17.57 15.76 -2.28
N PRO A 158 17.10 16.75 -1.51
CA PRO A 158 16.31 17.86 -2.04
C PRO A 158 17.15 18.86 -2.86
N ASP A 159 18.48 18.88 -2.63
CA ASP A 159 19.47 19.70 -3.36
C ASP A 159 19.80 19.15 -4.75
#